data_AF-A0A7I7TG52-F1
#
_entry.id   AF-A0A7I7TG52-F1
#
_cell.length_a   1.000
_cell.length_b   1.000
_cell.length_c   1.000
_cell.angle_alpha   90.00
_cell.angle_beta   90.00
_cell.angle_gamma   90.00
#
_symmetry.space_group_name_H-M   'P 1'
#
loop_
_entity.id
_entity.type
_entity.pdbx_description
1 polymer ?
#
loop_
_entity_poly.entity_id
_entity_poly.type
_entity_poly.pdbx_seq_one_letter_code
_entity_poly.pdbx_strand_id
1 'polypeptide(L)'
;MTDLDRQLLGEAAYVIRDAIHRLNVSREQIPPRWPRLLDALNRRLSAGGHRDRVDLSALKTSKQLAAEWGCTPRTVTRKAEAAGARKVNGWIFPEGT
;
A
#
# COMPACT_ATOMS: atom_id res chain seq x y z
N MET A 1 -13.18 -14.28 8.78
CA MET A 1 -12.38 -13.19 9.36
C MET A 1 -13.24 -11.96 9.26
N THR A 2 -13.64 -11.38 10.38
CA THR A 2 -14.47 -10.18 10.40
C THR A 2 -13.65 -8.96 9.93
N ASP A 3 -14.31 -7.85 9.59
CA ASP A 3 -13.62 -6.60 9.26
C ASP A 3 -12.77 -6.10 10.44
N LEU A 4 -13.26 -6.31 11.67
CA LEU A 4 -12.53 -6.00 12.89
C LEU A 4 -11.26 -6.86 13.02
N ASP A 5 -11.35 -8.17 12.80
CA ASP A 5 -10.18 -9.06 12.82
C ASP A 5 -9.15 -8.63 11.77
N ARG A 6 -9.62 -8.23 10.58
CA ARG A 6 -8.76 -7.77 9.49
C ARG A 6 -8.06 -6.47 9.85
N GLN A 7 -8.78 -5.53 10.47
CA GLN A 7 -8.20 -4.27 10.94
C GLN A 7 -7.11 -4.51 11.99
N LEU A 8 -7.40 -5.32 13.01
CA LEU A 8 -6.44 -5.66 14.06
C LEU A 8 -5.18 -6.35 13.52
N LEU A 9 -5.34 -7.29 12.57
CA LEU A 9 -4.22 -7.94 11.90
C LEU A 9 -3.41 -6.95 11.04
N GLY A 10 -4.08 -5.99 10.40
CA GLY A 10 -3.45 -4.91 9.64
C GLY A 10 -2.61 -3.98 10.51
N GLU A 11 -3.15 -3.56 11.66
CA GLU A 11 -2.46 -2.75 12.66
C GLU A 11 -1.25 -3.51 13.23
N ALA A 12 -1.40 -4.78 13.57
CA ALA A 12 -0.31 -5.62 14.04
C ALA A 12 0.82 -5.75 12.99
N ALA A 13 0.47 -6.00 11.72
CA ALA A 13 1.45 -6.07 10.64
C ALA A 13 2.18 -4.74 10.43
N TYR A 14 1.47 -3.60 10.55
CA TYR A 14 2.06 -2.27 10.46
C TYR A 14 3.07 -2.01 11.57
N VAL A 15 2.72 -2.28 12.83
CA VAL A 15 3.60 -2.06 13.99
C VAL A 15 4.87 -2.91 13.88
N ILE A 16 4.75 -4.19 13.51
CA ILE A 16 5.91 -5.08 13.36
C ILE A 16 6.81 -4.60 12.21
N ARG A 17 6.22 -4.17 11.08
CA ARG A 17 6.98 -3.63 9.96
C ARG A 17 7.74 -2.35 10.35
N ASP A 18 7.10 -1.44 11.08
CA ASP A 18 7.72 -0.21 11.54
C ASP A 18 8.87 -0.51 12.52
N ALA A 19 8.68 -1.44 13.45
CA ALA A 19 9.73 -1.85 14.38
C ALA A 19 10.94 -2.48 13.65
N ILE A 20 10.70 -3.37 12.68
CA ILE A 20 11.77 -3.91 11.81
C ILE A 20 12.48 -2.78 11.05
N HIS A 21 11.74 -1.79 10.55
CA HIS A 21 12.34 -0.66 9.85
C HIS A 21 13.25 0.17 10.76
N ARG A 22 12.81 0.47 11.99
CA ARG A 22 13.63 1.19 12.98
C ARG A 22 14.91 0.42 13.33
N LEU A 23 14.82 -0.88 13.57
CA LEU A 23 15.99 -1.73 13.85
C LEU A 23 16.98 -1.78 12.67
N ASN A 24 16.47 -1.84 11.43
CA ASN A 24 17.33 -1.74 10.25
C ASN A 24 18.07 -0.41 10.18
N VAL A 25 17.38 0.70 10.48
CA VAL A 25 17.97 2.05 10.47
C VAL A 25 19.02 2.19 11.58
N SER A 26 18.74 1.69 12.79
CA SER A 26 19.68 1.72 13.90
C SER A 26 20.78 0.65 13.81
N ARG A 27 20.72 -0.23 12.80
CA ARG A 27 21.60 -1.40 12.62
C ARG A 27 21.60 -2.38 13.81
N GLU A 28 20.51 -2.38 14.56
CA GLU A 28 20.29 -3.35 15.63
C GLU A 28 19.83 -4.69 15.06
N GLN A 29 20.07 -5.75 15.83
CA GLN A 29 19.69 -7.10 15.42
C GLN A 29 18.17 -7.25 15.38
N ILE A 30 17.64 -7.62 14.23
CA ILE A 30 16.22 -7.96 14.10
C ILE A 30 15.99 -9.36 14.67
N PRO A 31 15.04 -9.53 15.61
CA PRO A 31 14.69 -10.86 16.09
C PRO A 31 14.25 -11.77 14.94
N PRO A 32 14.82 -12.98 14.78
CA PRO A 32 14.54 -13.86 13.62
C PRO A 32 13.08 -14.27 13.47
N ARG A 33 12.30 -14.20 14.56
CA ARG A 33 10.87 -14.51 14.57
C ARG A 33 10.02 -13.40 13.94
N TRP A 34 10.49 -12.15 13.91
CA TRP A 34 9.70 -11.00 13.48
C TRP A 34 9.39 -11.01 11.97
N PRO A 35 10.36 -11.28 11.07
CA PRO A 35 10.04 -11.43 9.65
C PRO A 35 9.02 -12.55 9.40
N ARG A 36 9.16 -13.69 10.09
CA ARG A 36 8.22 -14.83 9.98
C ARG A 36 6.82 -14.48 10.47
N LEU A 37 6.73 -13.72 11.56
CA LEU A 37 5.46 -13.23 12.09
C LEU A 37 4.79 -12.26 11.12
N LEU A 38 5.55 -11.30 10.58
CA LEU A 38 5.06 -10.36 9.57
C LEU A 38 4.55 -11.09 8.32
N ASP A 39 5.27 -12.10 7.84
CA ASP A 39 4.85 -12.93 6.71
C ASP A 39 3.55 -13.69 7.01
N ALA A 40 3.41 -14.26 8.20
CA ALA A 40 2.20 -14.97 8.61
C ALA A 40 0.98 -14.03 8.67
N LEU A 41 1.15 -12.81 9.20
CA LEU A 41 0.12 -11.78 9.23
C LEU A 41 -0.27 -11.35 7.81
N ASN A 42 0.70 -11.07 6.95
CA ASN A 42 0.45 -10.70 5.56
C ASN A 42 -0.27 -11.82 4.79
N ARG A 43 0.12 -13.09 4.98
CA ARG A 43 -0.60 -14.24 4.38
C ARG A 43 -2.04 -14.31 4.84
N ARG A 44 -2.32 -14.09 6.13
CA ARG A 44 -3.70 -14.06 6.65
C ARG A 44 -4.51 -12.90 6.06
N LEU A 45 -3.90 -11.72 5.95
CA LEU A 45 -4.51 -10.54 5.33
C LEU A 45 -4.77 -10.73 3.81
N SER A 46 -3.91 -11.48 3.12
CA SER A 46 -4.06 -11.82 1.70
C SER A 46 -5.07 -12.94 1.46
N ALA A 47 -5.16 -13.92 2.35
CA ALA A 47 -6.13 -15.02 2.25
C ALA A 47 -7.59 -14.56 2.42
N GLY A 48 -7.82 -13.42 3.06
CA GLY A 48 -9.14 -12.81 3.24
C GLY A 48 -9.68 -12.05 2.02
N GLY A 49 -9.19 -12.34 0.82
CA GLY A 49 -9.62 -11.69 -0.42
C GLY A 49 -8.60 -10.68 -0.90
N HIS A 50 -8.07 -10.94 -2.09
CA HIS A 50 -7.61 -9.89 -2.98
C HIS A 50 -8.67 -8.79 -2.96
N ARG A 51 -8.29 -7.55 -2.62
CA ARG A 51 -9.09 -6.40 -3.04
C ARG A 51 -9.45 -6.62 -4.50
N ASP A 52 -10.70 -6.32 -4.86
CA ASP A 52 -11.24 -6.47 -6.20
C ASP A 52 -10.15 -6.28 -7.23
N ARG A 53 -10.04 -7.23 -8.18
CA ARG A 53 -9.09 -7.12 -9.29
C ARG A 53 -9.35 -5.77 -9.95
N VAL A 54 -8.57 -4.78 -9.55
CA VAL A 54 -8.55 -3.47 -10.20
C VAL A 54 -8.08 -3.80 -11.59
N ASP A 55 -8.95 -3.60 -12.58
CA ASP A 55 -8.57 -3.79 -13.96
C ASP A 55 -7.51 -2.74 -14.31
N LEU A 56 -6.25 -3.16 -14.20
CA LEU A 56 -5.09 -2.31 -14.45
C LEU A 56 -5.00 -1.91 -15.93
N SER A 57 -5.74 -2.58 -16.83
CA SER A 57 -5.74 -2.24 -18.26
C SER A 57 -6.38 -0.87 -18.54
N ALA A 58 -7.25 -0.39 -17.65
CA ALA A 58 -7.88 0.93 -17.74
C ALA A 58 -7.06 2.05 -17.08
N LEU A 59 -6.00 1.73 -16.34
CA LEU A 59 -5.24 2.72 -15.57
C LEU A 59 -4.05 3.27 -16.37
N LYS A 60 -4.02 4.60 -16.56
CA LYS A 60 -2.83 5.31 -17.07
C LYS A 60 -1.80 5.50 -15.95
N THR A 61 -0.52 5.25 -16.25
CA THR A 61 0.59 5.55 -15.33
C THR A 61 0.78 7.06 -15.16
N SER A 62 1.41 7.49 -14.06
CA SER A 62 1.73 8.91 -13.84
C SER A 62 2.64 9.50 -14.93
N LYS A 63 3.44 8.66 -15.62
CA LYS A 63 4.26 9.07 -16.76
C LYS A 63 3.43 9.33 -18.02
N GLN A 64 2.46 8.45 -18.32
CA GLN A 64 1.55 8.63 -19.45
C GLN A 64 0.68 9.88 -19.27
N LEU A 65 0.15 10.08 -18.06
CA LEU A 65 -0.63 11.28 -17.73
C LEU A 65 0.21 12.55 -17.79
N ALA A 66 1.45 12.50 -17.32
CA ALA A 66 2.37 13.64 -17.35
C ALA A 66 2.69 14.09 -18.78
N ALA A 67 2.89 13.14 -19.70
CA ALA A 67 3.09 13.42 -21.12
C ALA A 67 1.84 14.06 -21.76
N GLU A 68 0.65 13.54 -21.45
CA GLU A 68 -0.63 14.06 -21.95
C GLU A 68 -0.92 15.48 -21.44
N TRP A 69 -0.57 15.77 -20.20
CA TRP A 69 -0.82 17.07 -19.56
C TRP A 69 0.34 18.08 -19.70
N GLY A 70 1.43 17.70 -20.38
CA GLY A 70 2.61 18.54 -20.52
C GLY A 70 3.24 18.93 -19.18
N CYS A 71 3.23 18.03 -18.19
CA CYS A 71 3.73 18.31 -16.84
C CYS A 71 4.69 17.21 -16.35
N THR A 72 5.18 17.35 -15.11
CA THR A 72 6.06 16.34 -14.51
C THR A 72 5.25 15.25 -13.79
N PRO A 73 5.72 13.99 -13.72
CA PRO A 73 5.06 12.92 -12.97
C PRO A 73 4.83 13.27 -11.49
N ARG A 74 5.72 14.08 -10.90
CA ARG A 74 5.58 14.60 -9.53
C ARG A 74 4.35 15.50 -9.37
N THR A 75 4.04 16.30 -10.39
CA THR A 75 2.85 17.16 -10.41
C THR A 75 1.58 16.33 -10.48
N VAL A 76 1.58 15.27 -11.28
CA VAL A 76 0.46 14.31 -11.37
C VAL A 76 0.22 13.63 -10.03
N THR A 77 1.27 13.14 -9.36
CA THR A 77 1.19 12.56 -8.02
C THR A 77 0.60 13.53 -7.00
N ARG A 78 1.10 14.78 -6.97
CA ARG A 78 0.59 15.80 -6.02
C ARG A 78 -0.89 16.10 -6.23
N LYS A 79 -1.34 16.16 -7.50
CA LYS A 79 -2.76 16.37 -7.83
C LYS A 79 -3.63 15.16 -7.48
N ALA A 80 -3.12 13.94 -7.71
CA ALA A 80 -3.83 12.71 -7.34
C ALA A 80 -4.01 12.59 -5.81
N GLU A 81 -2.95 12.88 -5.04
CA GLU A 81 -3.01 12.94 -3.58
C GLU A 81 -4.01 13.98 -3.07
N ALA A 82 -4.00 15.18 -3.66
CA ALA A 82 -4.96 16.24 -3.32
C ALA A 82 -6.42 15.88 -3.63
N ALA A 83 -6.66 15.00 -4.61
CA ALA A 83 -7.97 14.49 -4.97
C ALA A 83 -8.40 13.25 -4.16
N GLY A 84 -7.63 12.84 -3.14
CA GLY A 84 -7.94 11.68 -2.31
C GLY A 84 -7.64 10.32 -2.95
N ALA A 85 -6.85 10.29 -4.03
CA ALA A 85 -6.51 9.04 -4.72
C ALA A 85 -5.60 8.14 -3.87
N ARG A 86 -5.80 6.83 -3.96
CA ARG A 86 -4.98 5.81 -3.27
C ARG A 86 -3.98 5.18 -4.25
N LYS A 87 -2.74 5.00 -3.79
CA LYS A 87 -1.66 4.37 -4.57
C LYS A 87 -1.69 2.85 -4.42
N VAL A 88 -2.17 2.14 -5.45
CA VAL A 88 -2.24 0.67 -5.51
C VAL A 88 -1.82 0.21 -6.91
N ASN A 89 -0.52 -0.01 -7.16
CA ASN A 89 0.04 -0.30 -8.49
C ASN A 89 -0.41 0.67 -9.61
N GLY A 90 -0.79 1.90 -9.23
CA GLY A 90 -1.47 2.93 -10.02
C GLY A 90 -2.15 3.93 -9.07
N TRP A 91 -2.66 5.05 -9.57
CA TRP A 91 -3.51 5.94 -8.78
C TRP A 91 -4.98 5.56 -9.01
N ILE A 92 -5.69 5.21 -7.95
CA ILE A 92 -7.12 4.90 -7.98
C ILE A 92 -7.86 6.05 -7.33
N PHE A 93 -8.77 6.67 -8.07
CA PHE A 93 -9.65 7.71 -7.54
C PHE A 93 -10.89 7.04 -6.92
N PRO A 94 -11.38 7.51 -5.77
CA PRO A 94 -12.69 7.08 -5.30
C PRO A 94 -13.74 7.52 -6.34
N GLU A 95 -14.56 6.59 -6.85
CA GLU A 95 -15.77 6.98 -7.58
C GLU A 95 -16.67 7.79 -6.65
N GLY A 96 -17.33 8.81 -7.20
CA GLY A 96 -18.06 9.83 -6.47
C GLY A 96 -18.97 9.24 -5.39
N THR A 97 -18.90 9.83 -4.20
CA THR A 97 -20.00 9.84 -3.24
C THR A 97 -20.85 11.07 -3.51
#